data_AF-A0A925M5Q8-F1
#
_entry.id   AF-A0A925M5Q8-F1
#
_cell.length_a   1.000
_cell.length_b   1.000
_cell.length_c   1.000
_cell.angle_alpha   90.00
_cell.angle_beta   90.00
_cell.angle_gamma   90.00
#
_symmetry.space_group_name_H-M   'P 1'
#
loop_
_entity.id
_entity.type
_entity.pdbx_description
1 polymer ?
#
loop_
_entity_poly.entity_id
_entity_poly.type
_entity_poly.pdbx_seq_one_letter_code
_entity_poly.pdbx_strand_id
1 'polypeptide(L)' 'MAASPCHDQLSLEDQAVRFGKQAVELGLISSFVVPYFPDAWVFYVPKESQSEPLTPEEAYLHLKQLVMH' A
#
# COMPACT_ATOMS: atom_id res chain seq x y z
N MET A 1 -8.30 -29.71 4.74
CA MET A 1 -8.95 -28.45 4.31
C MET A 1 -8.27 -27.32 5.08
N ALA A 2 -7.15 -26.80 4.57
CA ALA A 2 -6.42 -25.72 5.21
C ALA A 2 -7.20 -24.42 5.01
N ALA A 3 -7.59 -23.78 6.11
CA ALA A 3 -8.19 -22.46 6.08
C ALA A 3 -7.11 -21.46 5.64
N SER A 4 -7.26 -20.88 4.44
CA SER A 4 -6.49 -19.71 4.01
C SER A 4 -7.32 -18.48 4.35
N PRO A 5 -7.01 -17.72 5.43
CA PRO A 5 -7.69 -16.46 5.68
C PRO A 5 -7.04 -15.38 4.81
N CYS A 6 -7.86 -14.48 4.25
CA CYS A 6 -7.50 -13.34 3.42
C CYS A 6 -7.46 -13.62 1.91
N HIS A 7 -8.64 -13.85 1.33
CA HIS A 7 -8.94 -13.71 -0.09
C HIS A 7 -9.92 -12.55 -0.35
N ASP A 8 -9.90 -11.51 0.50
CA ASP A 8 -10.66 -10.28 0.28
C ASP A 8 -9.70 -9.20 -0.18
N GLN A 9 -9.76 -8.86 -1.46
CA GLN A 9 -8.96 -7.81 -2.09
C GLN A 9 -9.05 -6.48 -1.31
N LEU A 10 -10.23 -6.21 -0.71
CA LEU A 10 -10.50 -5.12 0.23
C LEU A 10 -9.58 -5.08 1.45
N SER A 11 -9.14 -6.24 1.95
CA SER A 11 -8.24 -6.30 3.10
C SER A 11 -6.81 -5.89 2.76
N LEU A 12 -6.36 -6.10 1.52
CA LEU A 12 -5.01 -5.69 1.10
C LEU A 12 -4.95 -4.19 0.84
N GLU A 13 -5.98 -3.65 0.21
CA GLU A 13 -6.13 -2.22 -0.06
C GLU A 13 -6.13 -1.42 1.25
N ASP A 14 -6.94 -1.85 2.23
CA ASP A 14 -7.01 -1.19 3.54
C ASP A 14 -5.68 -1.31 4.29
N GLN A 15 -5.04 -2.49 4.27
CA GLN A 15 -3.72 -2.67 4.89
C GLN A 15 -2.64 -1.82 4.23
N ALA A 16 -2.62 -1.71 2.89
CA ALA A 16 -1.72 -0.84 2.17
C ALA A 16 -1.93 0.63 2.54
N VAL A 17 -3.18 1.08 2.68
CA VAL A 17 -3.47 2.44 3.16
C VAL A 17 -2.95 2.66 4.58
N ARG A 18 -3.14 1.69 5.48
CA ARG A 18 -2.66 1.79 6.86
C ARG A 18 -1.14 1.90 6.92
N PHE A 19 -0.42 1.04 6.19
CA PHE A 19 1.04 1.14 6.11
C PHE A 19 1.51 2.41 5.42
N GLY A 20 0.81 2.89 4.40
CA GLY A 20 1.13 4.16 3.73
C GLY A 20 1.03 5.34 4.68
N LYS A 21 -0.04 5.41 5.47
CA LYS A 21 -0.20 6.42 6.52
C LYS A 21 0.90 6.30 7.58
N GLN A 22 1.20 5.11 8.05
CA GLN A 22 2.28 4.89 9.02
C GLN A 22 3.65 5.30 8.46
N ALA A 23 3.94 4.99 7.19
CA ALA A 23 5.19 5.37 6.54
C ALA A 23 5.34 6.89 6.43
N VAL A 24 4.24 7.62 6.17
CA VAL A 24 4.22 9.09 6.20
C VAL A 24 4.45 9.61 7.64
N GLU A 25 3.76 9.04 8.63
CA GLU A 25 3.90 9.44 10.04
C GLU A 25 5.32 9.20 10.58
N LEU A 26 5.97 8.12 10.14
CA LEU A 26 7.35 7.79 10.47
C LEU A 26 8.39 8.62 9.68
N GLY A 27 7.94 9.44 8.73
CA GLY A 27 8.83 10.25 7.87
C GLY A 27 9.63 9.44 6.85
N LEU A 28 9.23 8.19 6.57
CA LEU A 28 9.89 7.29 5.61
C LEU A 28 9.55 7.66 4.16
N ILE A 29 8.37 8.24 3.93
CA ILE A 29 7.92 8.74 2.62
C ILE A 29 7.35 10.15 2.77
N SER A 30 7.56 11.00 1.77
CA SER A 30 7.19 12.42 1.84
C SER A 30 5.70 12.67 1.65
N SER A 31 5.00 11.82 0.90
CA SER A 31 3.56 11.86 0.73
C SER A 31 3.03 10.47 0.37
N PHE A 32 1.71 10.30 0.33
CA PHE A 32 1.07 9.05 -0.06
C PHE A 32 -0.29 9.37 -0.68
N VAL A 33 -0.53 8.91 -1.90
CA VAL A 33 -1.77 9.20 -2.63
C VAL A 33 -2.42 7.89 -3.07
N VAL A 34 -3.70 7.76 -2.81
CA VAL A 34 -4.50 6.59 -3.18
C VAL A 34 -5.74 7.08 -3.91
N PRO A 35 -5.69 7.21 -5.25
CA PRO A 35 -6.90 7.43 -6.03
C PRO A 35 -7.85 6.23 -5.90
N TYR A 36 -9.06 6.54 -5.46
CA TYR A 36 -10.16 5.57 -5.40
C TYR A 36 -10.81 5.49 -6.78
N PHE A 37 -10.63 4.37 -7.49
CA PHE A 37 -11.46 4.05 -8.65
C PHE A 37 -12.47 2.97 -8.26
N PRO A 38 -13.69 3.01 -8.81
CA PRO A 38 -14.70 1.99 -8.55
C PRO A 38 -14.28 0.58 -8.98
N ASP A 39 -13.34 0.48 -9.93
CA ASP A 39 -12.85 -0.79 -10.48
C ASP A 39 -11.53 -1.29 -9.86
N ALA A 40 -10.67 -0.39 -9.35
CA ALA A 40 -9.38 -0.76 -8.77
C ALA A 40 -8.75 0.36 -7.93
N TRP A 41 -8.05 0.02 -6.86
CA TRP A 41 -7.27 1.00 -6.10
C TRP A 41 -5.85 1.06 -6.67
N VAL A 42 -5.37 2.28 -6.89
CA VAL A 42 -4.00 2.53 -7.35
C VAL A 42 -3.27 3.30 -6.27
N PHE A 43 -2.00 2.96 -6.05
CA PHE A 43 -1.21 3.53 -4.97
C PHE A 43 -0.02 4.27 -5.54
N TYR A 44 0.14 5.53 -5.13
CA TYR A 44 1.27 6.37 -5.53
C TYR A 44 2.09 6.72 -4.29
N VAL A 45 3.32 6.22 -4.28
CA VAL A 45 4.33 6.53 -3.27
C VAL A 45 5.42 7.36 -3.95
N PRO A 46 5.65 8.62 -3.54
CA PRO A 46 6.73 9.42 -4.07
C PRO A 46 8.06 8.83 -3.62
N LYS A 47 8.80 8.26 -4.56
CA LYS A 47 10.23 8.00 -4.44
C LYS A 47 10.98 8.87 -5.44
N GLU A 48 12.23 9.22 -5.08
CA GLU A 48 13.14 10.00 -5.92
C GLU A 48 13.34 9.42 -7.34
N SER A 49 13.00 8.14 -7.57
CA SER A 49 13.27 7.45 -8.85
C SER A 49 12.07 6.72 -9.45
N GLN A 50 10.97 6.54 -8.72
CA GLN A 50 9.80 5.79 -9.19
C GLN A 50 8.53 6.46 -8.67
N SER A 51 7.79 7.09 -9.58
CA SER A 51 6.41 7.57 -9.36
C SER A 51 5.42 6.70 -10.13
N GLU A 52 5.76 5.43 -10.31
CA GLU A 52 4.91 4.49 -11.02
C GLU A 52 3.74 4.07 -10.12
N PRO A 53 2.54 3.91 -10.70
CA PRO A 53 1.39 3.39 -9.98
C PRO A 53 1.66 1.97 -9.49
N LEU A 54 1.52 1.75 -8.18
CA LEU A 54 1.58 0.42 -7.58
C LEU A 54 0.18 -0.18 -7.48
N THR A 55 0.10 -1.48 -7.73
CA THR A 55 -1.08 -2.28 -7.40
C THR A 55 -1.23 -2.39 -5.87
N PRO A 56 -2.42 -2.77 -5.35
CA PRO A 56 -2.63 -2.95 -3.92
C PRO A 56 -1.63 -3.91 -3.27
N GLU A 57 -1.27 -4.98 -3.99
CA GLU A 57 -0.34 -6.02 -3.54
C GLU A 57 1.09 -5.49 -3.46
N GLU A 58 1.55 -4.80 -4.51
CA GLU A 58 2.88 -4.18 -4.54
C GLU A 58 3.01 -3.09 -3.48
N ALA A 59 1.98 -2.24 -3.33
CA ALA A 59 1.94 -1.22 -2.31
C ALA A 59 1.99 -1.82 -0.91
N TYR A 60 1.21 -2.88 -0.64
CA TYR A 60 1.24 -3.59 0.62
C TYR A 60 2.64 -4.12 0.94
N LEU A 61 3.28 -4.83 0.00
CA LEU A 61 4.61 -5.40 0.20
C LEU A 61 5.65 -4.30 0.42
N HIS A 62 5.62 -3.26 -0.41
CA HIS A 62 6.57 -2.15 -0.34
C HIS A 62 6.46 -1.39 0.98
N LEU A 63 5.25 -1.00 1.37
CA LEU A 63 5.00 -0.22 2.58
C LEU A 63 5.23 -1.06 3.84
N LYS A 64 4.88 -2.35 3.82
CA LYS A 64 5.21 -3.28 4.91
C LYS A 64 6.72 -3.39 5.12
N GLN A 65 7.50 -3.50 4.04
CA GLN A 65 8.97 -3.52 4.14
C GLN A 65 9.53 -2.23 4.72
N LEU A 66 8.95 -1.08 4.39
CA LEU A 66 9.37 0.22 4.93
C LEU A 66 9.02 0.37 6.42
N VAL A 67 7.80 0.01 6.82
CA VAL A 67 7.31 0.20 8.19
C VAL A 67 7.86 -0.83 9.18
N MET A 68 8.13 -2.06 8.74
CA MET A 68 8.61 -3.15 9.60
C MET A 68 10.14 -3.36 9.54
N HIS A 69 10.90 -2.37 9.06
CA HIS A 69 12.37 -2.38 9.10
C HIS A 69 12.91 -1.91 10.46
#